data_AF-A0A963PKL8-F1
#
_entry.id   AF-A0A963PKL8-F1
#
_cell.length_a   1.000
_cell.length_b   1.000
_cell.length_c   1.000
_cell.angle_alpha   90.00
_cell.angle_beta   90.00
_cell.angle_gamma   90.00
#
_symmetry.space_group_name_H-M   'P 1'
#
loop_
_entity.id
_entity.type
_entity.pdbx_description
1 polymer ?
#
loop_
_entity_poly.entity_id
_entity_poly.type
_entity_poly.pdbx_seq_one_letter_code
_entity_poly.pdbx_strand_id
1 'polypeptide(L)' 'MNDLDTLVRAAQDEFAKAATPAELENAKARFLGKAGRLTDLLKSLATLDAAEKKTRGAEINA' A
#
# COMPACT_ATOMS: atom_id res chain seq x y z
N MET A 1 -11.72 -10.66 4.63
CA MET A 1 -10.92 -9.78 3.76
C MET A 1 -10.44 -8.65 4.65
N ASN A 2 -9.13 -8.58 4.91
CA ASN A 2 -8.52 -7.54 5.74
C ASN A 2 -8.38 -6.24 4.91
N ASP A 3 -8.14 -5.12 5.56
CA ASP A 3 -7.91 -3.81 4.92
C ASP A 3 -6.74 -3.86 3.93
N LEU A 4 -5.71 -4.68 4.23
CA LEU A 4 -4.57 -4.91 3.34
C LEU A 4 -4.96 -5.66 2.06
N ASP A 5 -5.79 -6.70 2.16
CA ASP A 5 -6.30 -7.42 0.98
C ASP A 5 -7.10 -6.47 0.07
N THR A 6 -7.86 -5.57 0.70
CA THR A 6 -8.67 -4.57 0.00
C THR A 6 -7.77 -3.55 -0.72
N LEU A 7 -6.69 -3.11 -0.07
CA LEU A 7 -5.69 -2.23 -0.67
C LEU A 7 -4.99 -2.87 -1.88
N VAL A 8 -4.56 -4.13 -1.74
CA VAL A 8 -3.91 -4.89 -2.81
C VAL A 8 -4.85 -5.05 -4.01
N ARG A 9 -6.09 -5.48 -3.77
CA ARG A 9 -7.08 -5.63 -4.83
C ARG A 9 -7.38 -4.31 -5.53
N ALA A 10 -7.52 -3.22 -4.79
CA ALA A 10 -7.73 -1.89 -5.37
C ALA A 10 -6.54 -1.45 -6.25
N ALA A 11 -5.30 -1.72 -5.82
CA ALA A 11 -4.12 -1.43 -6.61
C ALA A 11 -4.08 -2.28 -7.91
N GLN A 12 -4.36 -3.58 -7.81
CA GLN A 12 -4.44 -4.48 -8.96
C GLN A 12 -5.51 -4.02 -9.96
N ASP A 13 -6.70 -3.68 -9.48
CA ASP A 13 -7.80 -3.20 -10.32
C ASP A 13 -7.46 -1.87 -11.00
N GLU A 14 -6.83 -0.92 -10.31
CA GLU A 14 -6.39 0.35 -10.91
C GLU A 14 -5.26 0.15 -11.92
N PHE A 15 -4.31 -0.74 -11.64
CA PHE A 15 -3.19 -1.02 -12.55
C PHE A 15 -3.68 -1.73 -13.82
N ALA A 16 -4.61 -2.67 -13.69
CA ALA A 16 -5.21 -3.38 -14.83
C ALA A 16 -6.05 -2.46 -15.73
N LYS A 17 -6.58 -1.36 -15.19
CA LYS A 17 -7.36 -0.37 -15.95
C LYS A 17 -6.51 0.67 -16.67
N ALA A 18 -5.23 0.82 -16.33
CA ALA A 18 -4.35 1.76 -16.99
C ALA A 18 -4.11 1.34 -18.45
N ALA A 19 -4.56 2.17 -19.40
CA ALA A 19 -4.42 1.92 -20.83
C ALA A 19 -3.09 2.43 -21.39
N THR A 20 -2.39 3.27 -20.64
CA THR A 20 -1.10 3.85 -21.05
C THR A 20 -0.03 3.71 -19.95
N PRO A 21 1.26 3.73 -20.31
CA PRO A 21 2.34 3.75 -19.32
C PRO A 21 2.24 4.93 -18.35
N ALA A 22 1.81 6.12 -18.82
CA ALA A 22 1.65 7.28 -17.97
C ALA A 22 0.54 7.10 -16.94
N GLU A 23 -0.58 6.48 -17.33
CA GLU A 23 -1.67 6.13 -16.40
C GLU A 23 -1.22 5.09 -15.36
N LEU A 24 -0.41 4.10 -15.76
CA LEU A 24 0.12 3.10 -14.85
C LEU A 24 1.05 3.73 -13.81
N GLU A 25 1.95 4.63 -14.23
CA GLU A 25 2.83 5.34 -13.30
C GLU A 25 2.05 6.25 -12.36
N ASN A 26 1.01 6.93 -12.86
CA ASN A 26 0.11 7.72 -12.02
C ASN A 26 -0.64 6.85 -11.00
N ALA A 27 -1.10 5.66 -11.40
CA ALA A 27 -1.73 4.72 -10.49
C ALA A 27 -0.71 4.22 -9.44
N LYS A 28 0.47 3.77 -9.86
CA LYS A 28 1.55 3.36 -8.94
C LYS A 28 1.88 4.43 -7.93
N ALA A 29 1.96 5.70 -8.32
CA ALA A 29 2.25 6.80 -7.41
C ALA A 29 1.24 6.89 -6.25
N ARG A 30 -0.06 6.62 -6.49
CA ARG A 30 -1.10 6.64 -5.45
C ARG A 30 -0.95 5.53 -4.40
N PHE A 31 -0.37 4.39 -4.76
CA PHE A 31 -0.24 3.24 -3.87
C PHE A 31 1.18 3.10 -3.30
N LEU A 32 2.19 3.19 -4.16
CA LEU A 32 3.60 2.90 -3.86
C LEU A 32 4.47 4.16 -3.74
N GLY A 33 3.94 5.34 -4.09
CA GLY A 33 4.68 6.60 -4.02
C GLY A 33 5.02 7.02 -2.58
N LYS A 34 5.80 8.10 -2.44
CA LYS A 34 6.21 8.65 -1.12
C LYS A 34 5.04 9.11 -0.24
N ALA A 35 3.96 9.53 -0.87
CA ALA A 35 2.67 9.85 -0.24
C ALA A 35 1.58 8.85 -0.67
N GLY A 36 2.00 7.66 -1.10
CA GLY A 36 1.10 6.59 -1.47
C GLY A 36 0.62 5.81 -0.25
N ARG A 37 -0.52 5.15 -0.39
CA ARG A 37 -1.21 4.44 0.70
C ARG A 37 -0.32 3.43 1.44
N LEU A 38 0.52 2.67 0.73
CA LEU A 38 1.44 1.72 1.36
C LEU A 38 2.48 2.44 2.23
N THR A 39 3.05 3.52 1.72
CA THR A 39 4.05 4.30 2.45
C THR A 39 3.45 4.92 3.70
N ASP A 40 2.20 5.36 3.67
CA ASP A 40 1.53 5.90 4.86
C ASP A 40 1.24 4.83 5.92
N LEU A 41 0.90 3.60 5.51
CA LEU A 41 0.83 2.45 6.42
C LEU A 41 2.19 2.12 7.05
N LEU A 42 3.27 2.20 6.27
CA LEU A 42 4.63 1.99 6.81
C LEU A 42 5.05 3.10 7.79
N LYS A 43 4.63 4.35 7.55
CA LYS A 43 4.91 5.47 8.47
C LYS A 43 4.13 5.32 9.77
N SER A 44 2.88 4.84 9.75
CA SER A 44 2.09 4.67 10.97
C SER A 44 2.71 3.62 11.90
N LEU A 45 3.52 2.68 11.40
CA LEU A 45 4.30 1.77 12.24
C LEU A 45 5.26 2.49 13.20
N ALA A 46 5.67 3.73 12.91
CA ALA A 46 6.53 4.50 13.80
C ALA A 46 5.84 4.94 15.09
N THR A 47 4.50 4.94 15.14
CA THR A 47 3.73 5.32 16.33
C THR A 47 3.33 4.14 17.21
N LEU A 48 3.60 2.91 16.77
CA LEU A 48 3.25 1.69 17.50
C LEU A 48 4.37 1.26 18.45
N ASP A 49 4.00 0.47 19.47
CA ASP A 49 4.99 -0.16 20.33
C ASP A 49 5.78 -1.26 19.59
N ALA A 50 6.85 -1.78 20.22
CA ALA A 50 7.73 -2.74 19.56
C ALA A 50 7.04 -4.07 19.17
N ALA A 51 6.07 -4.54 19.95
CA ALA A 51 5.38 -5.80 19.71
C ALA A 51 4.32 -5.66 18.61
N GLU A 52 3.52 -4.60 18.68
CA GLU A 52 2.53 -4.23 17.67
C GLU A 52 3.19 -3.90 16.34
N LYS A 53 4.27 -3.12 16.36
CA LYS A 53 5.07 -2.78 15.17
C LYS A 53 5.59 -4.02 14.45
N LYS A 54 6.08 -5.02 15.20
CA LYS A 54 6.57 -6.27 14.62
C LYS A 54 5.46 -7.03 13.91
N THR A 55 4.31 -7.16 14.57
CA THR A 55 3.14 -7.87 14.04
C THR A 55 2.58 -7.15 12.81
N ARG A 56 2.27 -5.85 12.94
CA ARG A 56 1.70 -5.05 11.86
C ARG A 56 2.66 -4.85 10.69
N GLY A 57 3.96 -4.73 10.96
CA GLY A 57 4.99 -4.66 9.94
C GLY A 57 5.09 -5.96 9.13
N ALA A 58 4.96 -7.13 9.77
CA ALA A 58 4.94 -8.40 9.07
C ALA A 58 3.69 -8.53 8.17
N GLU A 59 2.53 -8.10 8.66
CA GLU A 59 1.29 -8.08 7.85
C GLU A 59 1.41 -7.20 6.60
N ILE A 60 2.00 -6.00 6.72
CA ILE A 60 2.15 -5.06 5.60
C ILE A 60 3.14 -5.58 4.54
N ASN A 61 4.14 -6.37 4.93
CA ASN A 61 5.21 -6.85 4.03
C ASN A 61 5.00 -8.28 3.51
N ALA A 62 3.88 -8.93 3.84
CA ALA A 62 3.53 -10.26 3.35
C ALA A 62 3.06 -10.22 1.89
#